data_AF-A0A1I1U3Q2-F1
#
_entry.id   AF-A0A1I1U3Q2-F1
#
_cell.length_a   1.000
_cell.length_b   1.000
_cell.length_c   1.000
_cell.angle_alpha   90.00
_cell.angle_beta   90.00
_cell.angle_gamma   90.00
#
_symmetry.space_group_name_H-M   'P 1'
#
loop_
_entity.id
_entity.type
_entity.pdbx_description
1 polymer ?
#
loop_
_entity_poly.entity_id
_entity_poly.type
_entity_poly.pdbx_seq_one_letter_code
_entity_poly.pdbx_strand_id
1 'polypeptide(L)'
;MRRGVPEDVVVAGTVDTGDVRITRGMALFLLAFGVWSWLLWPTFLRNILGDEQSWSDGAPTAFLWVHVVIAVVSLVLGTVIGVYGLRAYRASRRS
;
A
#
# COMPACT_ATOMS: atom_id res chain seq x y z
N MET A 1 -11.91 -5.86 -57.94
CA MET A 1 -10.72 -5.81 -57.06
C MET A 1 -11.08 -5.14 -55.73
N ARG A 2 -11.45 -5.92 -54.71
CA ARG A 2 -11.43 -5.48 -53.29
C ARG A 2 -10.64 -6.55 -52.54
N ARG A 3 -9.45 -6.21 -52.04
CA ARG A 3 -8.73 -7.08 -51.10
C ARG A 3 -9.55 -7.11 -49.81
N GLY A 4 -10.19 -8.24 -49.55
CA GLY A 4 -10.75 -8.52 -48.23
C GLY A 4 -9.61 -8.53 -47.23
N VAL A 5 -9.66 -7.62 -46.27
CA VAL A 5 -8.74 -7.64 -45.13
C VAL A 5 -9.06 -8.93 -44.35
N PRO A 6 -8.07 -9.77 -44.03
CA PRO A 6 -8.30 -11.00 -43.28
C PRO A 6 -8.80 -10.65 -41.86
N GLU A 7 -10.04 -11.00 -41.54
CA GLU A 7 -10.67 -10.71 -40.24
C GLU A 7 -10.01 -11.47 -39.08
N ASP A 8 -9.13 -12.44 -39.37
CA ASP A 8 -8.27 -13.16 -38.43
C ASP A 8 -7.16 -12.28 -37.83
N VAL A 9 -6.74 -11.22 -38.51
CA VAL A 9 -5.73 -10.28 -37.98
C VAL A 9 -6.36 -9.29 -36.99
N VAL A 10 -7.67 -9.05 -37.08
CA VAL A 10 -8.40 -8.10 -36.22
C VAL A 10 -8.76 -8.72 -34.85
N VAL A 11 -8.85 -10.06 -34.76
CA VAL A 11 -9.25 -10.77 -33.53
C VAL A 11 -8.05 -11.29 -32.72
N ALA A 12 -6.85 -11.39 -33.31
CA ALA A 12 -5.62 -11.80 -32.62
C ALA A 12 -4.95 -10.67 -31.79
N GLY A 13 -5.78 -9.79 -31.22
CA GLY A 13 -5.40 -8.80 -30.22
C GLY A 13 -5.91 -9.19 -28.83
N THR A 14 -5.97 -10.48 -28.50
CA THR A 14 -6.14 -10.89 -27.10
C THR A 14 -4.83 -10.64 -26.41
N VAL A 15 -4.76 -9.54 -25.65
CA VAL A 15 -3.74 -9.37 -24.63
C VAL A 15 -3.83 -10.60 -23.73
N ASP A 16 -2.93 -11.57 -23.94
CA ASP A 16 -2.63 -12.61 -22.97
C ASP A 16 -2.03 -11.87 -21.78
N THR A 17 -2.93 -11.36 -20.95
CA THR A 17 -2.61 -10.81 -19.65
C THR A 17 -2.29 -12.03 -18.81
N GLY A 18 -1.10 -12.59 -19.06
CA GLY A 18 -0.59 -13.80 -18.45
C GLY A 18 -0.96 -13.72 -16.99
N ASP A 19 -1.96 -14.54 -16.66
CA ASP A 19 -2.72 -14.59 -15.42
C ASP A 19 -2.01 -13.79 -14.33
N VAL A 20 -2.43 -12.53 -14.07
CA VAL A 20 -1.90 -11.73 -12.97
C VAL A 20 -2.43 -12.35 -11.69
N ARG A 21 -1.96 -13.56 -11.40
CA ARG A 21 -2.09 -14.24 -10.15
C ARG A 21 -1.36 -13.34 -9.19
N ILE A 22 -2.10 -12.57 -8.41
CA ILE A 22 -1.61 -12.12 -7.12
C ILE A 22 -1.22 -13.40 -6.39
N THR A 23 0.04 -13.81 -6.50
CA THR A 23 0.55 -15.04 -5.89
C THR A 23 0.22 -14.93 -4.42
N ARG A 24 -0.33 -15.98 -3.79
CA ARG A 24 -0.72 -15.97 -2.37
C ARG A 24 0.37 -15.39 -1.46
N GLY A 25 1.65 -15.58 -1.85
CA GLY A 25 2.81 -14.98 -1.20
C GLY A 25 2.91 -13.44 -1.33
N MET A 26 2.60 -12.85 -2.48
CA MET A 26 2.57 -11.39 -2.66
C MET A 26 1.45 -10.75 -1.83
N ALA A 27 0.28 -11.38 -1.78
CA ALA A 27 -0.81 -10.93 -0.91
C ALA A 27 -0.40 -10.96 0.56
N LEU A 28 0.25 -12.04 1.02
CA LEU A 28 0.74 -12.16 2.39
C LEU A 28 1.89 -11.18 2.69
N PHE A 29 2.79 -10.97 1.74
CA PHE A 29 3.87 -9.99 1.84
C PHE A 29 3.32 -8.58 1.99
N LEU A 30 2.35 -8.18 1.17
CA LEU A 30 1.67 -6.88 1.28
C LEU A 30 0.92 -6.74 2.62
N LEU A 31 0.35 -7.83 3.13
CA LEU A 31 -0.34 -7.87 4.43
C LEU A 31 0.65 -7.69 5.59
N ALA A 32 1.73 -8.48 5.59
CA ALA A 32 2.79 -8.41 6.59
C ALA A 32 3.50 -7.06 6.54
N PHE A 33 3.79 -6.54 5.34
CA PHE A 33 4.39 -5.22 5.12
C PHE A 33 3.47 -4.10 5.63
N GLY A 34 2.16 -4.18 5.37
CA GLY A 34 1.18 -3.23 5.88
C GLY A 34 1.10 -3.23 7.41
N VAL A 35 1.03 -4.41 8.04
CA VAL A 35 0.99 -4.55 9.50
C VAL A 35 2.31 -4.11 10.15
N TRP A 36 3.45 -4.50 9.57
CA TRP A 36 4.77 -4.11 10.05
C TRP A 36 4.97 -2.59 9.97
N SER A 37 4.60 -1.99 8.84
CA SER A 37 4.64 -0.53 8.69
C SER A 37 3.72 0.14 9.71
N TRP A 38 2.51 -0.38 9.91
CA TRP A 38 1.57 0.12 10.93
C TRP A 38 2.13 0.05 12.36
N LEU A 39 2.92 -0.95 12.71
CA LEU A 39 3.58 -1.05 14.03
C LEU A 39 4.79 -0.12 14.16
N LEU A 40 5.50 0.17 13.06
CA LEU A 40 6.66 1.06 13.07
C LEU A 40 6.27 2.53 13.33
N TRP A 41 5.22 3.02 12.69
CA TRP A 41 4.86 4.45 12.76
C TRP A 41 4.51 4.98 14.17
N PRO A 42 3.70 4.29 15.00
CA PRO A 42 3.44 4.72 16.38
C PRO A 42 4.71 4.78 17.23
N THR A 43 5.64 3.85 16.98
CA THR A 43 6.92 3.77 17.71
C THR A 43 7.81 4.95 17.32
N PHE A 44 7.88 5.26 16.02
CA PHE A 44 8.60 6.43 15.52
C PHE A 44 8.00 7.75 16.02
N LEU A 45 6.67 7.84 16.05
CA LEU A 45 5.96 9.03 16.54
C LEU A 45 6.24 9.27 18.03
N ARG A 46 6.26 8.20 18.85
CA ARG A 46 6.66 8.29 20.26
C ARG A 46 8.10 8.76 20.44
N ASN A 47 9.02 8.28 19.59
CA ASN A 47 10.41 8.73 19.64
C ASN A 47 10.55 10.22 19.28
N ILE A 48 9.89 10.68 18.21
CA ILE A 48 9.87 12.10 17.82
C ILE A 48 9.28 12.97 18.94
N LEU A 49 8.19 12.53 19.56
CA LEU A 49 7.57 13.27 20.67
C LEU A 49 8.49 13.40 21.90
N GLY A 50 9.44 12.47 22.08
CA GLY A 50 10.44 12.53 23.14
C GLY A 50 11.75 13.22 22.75
N ASP A 51 11.90 13.63 21.50
CA ASP A 51 13.11 14.31 20.99
C ASP A 51 13.12 15.78 21.43
N GLU A 52 14.24 16.27 21.98
CA GLU A 52 14.40 17.67 22.39
C GLU A 52 14.26 18.62 21.20
N GLN A 53 14.59 18.19 19.98
CA GLN A 53 14.47 19.01 18.76
C GLN A 53 13.01 19.26 18.32
N SER A 54 12.10 18.44 18.82
CA SER A 54 10.66 18.57 18.57
C SER A 54 10.00 19.69 19.36
N TRP A 55 10.67 20.19 20.39
CA TRP A 55 10.12 21.15 21.34
C TRP A 55 11.07 22.35 21.49
N SER A 56 10.56 23.55 21.23
CA SER A 56 11.28 24.81 21.45
C SER A 56 10.49 25.64 22.45
N ASP A 57 11.05 25.88 23.64
CA ASP A 57 10.40 26.65 24.72
C ASP A 57 8.96 26.21 25.04
N GLY A 58 8.70 24.90 24.95
CA GLY A 58 7.38 24.32 25.17
C GLY A 58 6.41 24.41 23.99
N ALA A 59 6.82 24.99 22.86
CA ALA A 59 6.05 25.02 21.62
C ALA A 59 6.49 23.91 20.65
N PRO A 60 5.54 23.25 19.94
CA PRO A 60 5.86 22.26 18.93
C PRO A 60 6.54 22.92 17.71
N THR A 61 7.69 22.38 17.31
CA THR A 61 8.45 22.91 16.17
C THR A 61 7.88 22.43 14.83
N ALA A 62 8.27 23.09 13.73
CA ALA A 62 7.91 22.65 12.38
C ALA A 62 8.44 21.23 12.08
N PHE A 63 9.58 20.85 12.68
CA PHE A 63 10.13 19.50 12.59
C PHE A 63 9.15 18.47 13.14
N LEU A 64 8.57 18.71 14.32
CA LEU A 64 7.55 17.82 14.88
C LEU A 64 6.31 17.74 13.99
N TRP A 65 5.80 18.87 13.51
CA TRP A 65 4.59 18.90 12.69
C TRP A 65 4.72 18.13 11.37
N VAL A 66 5.83 18.32 10.64
CA VAL A 66 6.08 17.60 9.38
C VAL A 66 6.12 16.10 9.63
N HIS A 67 6.85 15.66 10.66
CA HIS A 67 6.96 14.24 10.98
C HIS A 67 5.64 13.64 11.46
N VAL A 68 4.88 14.36 12.28
CA VAL A 68 3.54 13.93 12.75
C VAL A 68 2.60 13.77 11.56
N VAL A 69 2.55 14.74 10.63
CA VAL A 69 1.68 14.66 9.44
C VAL A 69 2.08 13.49 8.55
N ILE A 70 3.37 13.34 8.24
CA ILE A 70 3.88 12.22 7.43
C ILE A 70 3.55 10.88 8.10
N ALA A 71 3.71 10.78 9.42
CA ALA A 71 3.40 9.57 10.18
C ALA A 71 1.90 9.25 10.13
N VAL A 72 1.02 10.24 10.30
CA VAL A 72 -0.45 10.06 10.24
C VAL A 72 -0.88 9.61 8.84
N VAL A 73 -0.40 10.28 7.79
CA VAL A 73 -0.71 9.91 6.40
C VAL A 73 -0.26 8.48 6.11
N SER A 74 0.95 8.12 6.55
CA SER A 74 1.49 6.77 6.39
C SER A 74 0.72 5.73 7.21
N LEU A 75 0.24 6.09 8.41
CA LEU A 75 -0.65 5.27 9.24
C LEU A 75 -1.96 4.99 8.53
N VAL A 76 -2.57 6.00 7.90
CA VAL A 76 -3.83 5.85 7.14
C VAL A 76 -3.61 4.93 5.94
N LEU A 77 -2.57 5.19 5.14
CA LEU A 77 -2.22 4.34 3.99
C LEU A 77 -1.92 2.89 4.41
N GLY A 78 -1.14 2.70 5.47
CA GLY A 78 -0.84 1.38 6.05
C GLY A 78 -2.10 0.67 6.57
N THR A 79 -3.02 1.39 7.21
CA THR A 79 -4.31 0.86 7.69
C THR A 79 -5.18 0.41 6.52
N VAL A 80 -5.26 1.23 5.46
CA VAL A 80 -6.02 0.91 4.24
C VAL A 80 -5.47 -0.37 3.60
N ILE A 81 -4.16 -0.46 3.41
CA ILE A 81 -3.50 -1.65 2.84
C ILE A 81 -3.70 -2.87 3.75
N GLY A 82 -3.55 -2.72 5.07
CA GLY A 82 -3.75 -3.80 6.04
C GLY A 82 -5.19 -4.34 6.06
N VAL A 83 -6.19 -3.45 5.98
CA VAL A 83 -7.61 -3.83 5.88
C VAL A 83 -7.89 -4.55 4.55
N TYR A 84 -7.34 -4.06 3.44
CA TYR A 84 -7.49 -4.72 2.14
C TYR A 84 -6.81 -6.08 2.10
N GLY A 85 -5.61 -6.22 2.68
CA GLY A 85 -4.94 -7.51 2.81
C GLY A 85 -5.72 -8.48 3.70
N LEU A 86 -6.25 -8.02 4.84
CA LEU A 86 -7.10 -8.85 5.71
C LEU A 86 -8.39 -9.29 5.00
N ARG A 87 -9.00 -8.43 4.18
CA ARG A 87 -10.13 -8.78 3.33
C ARG A 87 -9.77 -9.80 2.27
N ALA A 88 -8.63 -9.67 1.59
CA ALA A 88 -8.14 -10.63 0.61
C ALA A 88 -7.83 -12.01 1.23
N TYR A 89 -7.27 -12.02 2.45
CA TYR A 89 -7.03 -13.24 3.21
C TYR A 89 -8.33 -13.91 3.69
N ARG A 90 -9.34 -13.13 4.08
CA ARG A 90 -10.66 -13.67 4.43
C ARG A 90 -11.44 -14.19 3.21
N ALA A 91 -11.31 -13.55 2.05
CA ALA A 91 -11.95 -13.99 0.81
C ALA A 91 -11.38 -15.33 0.33
N SER A 92 -10.06 -15.54 0.48
CA SER A 92 -9.40 -16.80 0.11
C SER A 92 -9.67 -17.98 1.05
N ARG A 93 -10.35 -17.76 2.19
CA ARG A 93 -10.90 -18.85 3.04
C ARG A 93 -12.34 -19.26 2.69
N ARG A 94 -12.98 -18.59 1.73
CA ARG A 94 -14.35 -18.92 1.27
C ARG A 94 -14.36 -19.65 -0.08
N SER A 95 -13.20 -19.93 -0.68
CA SER A 95 -13.03 -20.78 -1.86
C SER A 95 -12.32 -22.06 -1.49
#